data_AF-A0A3B0VK81-F1
#
_entry.id   AF-A0A3B0VK81-F1
#
_cell.length_a   1.000
_cell.length_b   1.000
_cell.length_c   1.000
_cell.angle_alpha   90.00
_cell.angle_beta   90.00
_cell.angle_gamma   90.00
#
_symmetry.space_group_name_H-M   'P 1'
#
loop_
_entity.id
_entity.type
_entity.pdbx_description
1 polymer ?
#
loop_
_entity_poly.entity_id
_entity_poly.type
_entity_poly.pdbx_seq_one_letter_code
_entity_poly.pdbx_strand_id
1 'polypeptide(L)'
;MSNLENQLKQTHWGLLASGLLNVVLIVLLLVSRGSSGETAVSPTSNANEVAAVASATFTVPPPTETASPAPTPTTAVSDQPTATATTVFTATPLPTLEATAVPTNPPTATVPPTPTSMPTAVPGPDWLRYYNLFRTQSGLPQLSENSAWSVGSLAHSQYMILNSQTIHAQDPNLPGYSAAGNEAGQNGNITVSGWDGASDLWPIDYWMSAAFHAVPMLNPRLQQTGFGVFRDSSHSFKMTSTLDISSQRELGTLPAGISYPITYPRDGGELWVLSYSLPEFPNPLTACSGLLKPTGAPIVLQIGNGDQTPSVSQTTLASSDGTILPHCVIDETRYVNNSQFQQQQGRNILDKQDAIVLIPAKPFLVGETYTASITVNGETVEWSFTAVAPPTGY
;
A
#
# COMPACT_ATOMS: atom_id res chain seq x y z
N MET A 1 49.54 28.85 -24.09
CA MET A 1 48.67 28.09 -23.17
C MET A 1 47.23 28.53 -23.38
N SER A 2 46.62 28.09 -24.48
CA SER A 2 45.19 28.25 -24.77
C SER A 2 44.72 26.97 -25.44
N ASN A 3 43.98 26.12 -24.71
CA ASN A 3 43.06 25.09 -25.23
C ASN A 3 42.63 24.14 -24.10
N LEU A 4 41.92 24.67 -23.11
CA LEU A 4 41.14 23.81 -22.21
C LEU A 4 39.74 24.37 -21.86
N GLU A 5 39.42 25.61 -22.24
CA GLU A 5 38.11 26.23 -21.93
C GLU A 5 37.03 26.09 -23.02
N ASN A 6 37.34 25.48 -24.18
CA ASN A 6 36.38 25.34 -25.28
C ASN A 6 35.79 23.93 -25.47
N GLN A 7 36.07 22.99 -24.58
CA GLN A 7 35.51 21.62 -24.62
C GLN A 7 34.39 21.38 -23.60
N LEU A 8 34.07 22.35 -22.74
CA LEU A 8 33.03 22.24 -21.70
C LEU A 8 31.71 22.94 -22.05
N LYS A 9 31.56 23.51 -23.26
CA LYS A 9 30.33 24.19 -23.70
C LYS A 9 29.53 23.46 -24.79
N GLN A 10 29.97 22.27 -25.24
CA GLN A 10 29.24 21.48 -26.25
C GLN A 10 28.42 20.30 -25.71
N THR A 11 28.38 20.06 -24.40
CA THR A 11 27.64 18.93 -23.79
C THR A 11 26.31 19.32 -23.12
N HIS A 12 25.82 20.54 -23.31
CA HIS A 12 24.60 21.05 -22.65
C HIS A 12 23.38 21.29 -23.57
N TRP A 13 23.34 20.68 -24.76
CA TRP A 13 22.18 20.77 -25.67
C TRP A 13 21.68 19.43 -26.25
N GLY A 14 21.98 18.30 -25.59
CA GLY A 14 21.66 16.95 -26.08
C GLY A 14 20.84 16.05 -25.16
N LEU A 15 20.20 16.58 -24.10
CA LEU A 15 19.58 15.77 -23.04
C LEU A 15 18.11 16.10 -22.70
N LEU A 16 17.38 16.75 -23.61
CA LEU A 16 15.94 17.06 -23.40
C LEU A 16 15.00 16.61 -24.53
N ALA A 17 15.38 15.64 -25.37
CA ALA A 17 14.53 15.22 -26.50
C ALA A 17 14.42 13.69 -26.72
N SER A 18 14.55 12.86 -25.69
CA SER A 18 14.42 11.39 -25.83
C SER A 18 13.49 10.71 -24.81
N GLY A 19 12.72 11.47 -24.04
CA GLY A 19 11.80 10.95 -23.01
C GLY A 19 10.33 10.83 -23.41
N LEU A 20 9.92 11.24 -24.62
CA LEU A 20 8.49 11.33 -24.99
C LEU A 20 8.11 10.61 -26.30
N LEU A 21 9.04 9.93 -26.97
CA LEU A 21 8.78 9.36 -28.29
C LEU A 21 8.46 7.85 -28.32
N ASN A 22 8.45 7.15 -27.17
CA ASN A 22 8.18 5.71 -27.11
C ASN A 22 6.81 5.32 -26.52
N VAL A 23 5.93 6.27 -26.23
CA VAL A 23 4.55 5.98 -25.79
C VAL A 23 3.53 6.10 -26.93
N VAL A 24 3.90 6.69 -28.06
CA VAL A 24 2.97 6.92 -29.19
C VAL A 24 3.06 5.82 -30.27
N LEU A 25 4.09 4.98 -30.29
CA LEU A 25 4.26 3.95 -31.34
C LEU A 25 3.62 2.58 -31.03
N ILE A 26 2.97 2.42 -29.87
CA ILE A 26 2.31 1.15 -29.48
C ILE A 26 0.81 1.12 -29.86
N VAL A 27 0.21 2.24 -30.25
CA VAL A 27 -1.22 2.30 -30.63
C VAL A 27 -1.47 2.06 -32.12
N LEU A 28 -0.45 2.12 -32.99
CA LEU A 28 -0.61 1.99 -34.44
C LEU A 28 -0.42 0.57 -35.03
N LEU A 29 -0.05 -0.43 -34.21
CA LEU A 29 0.15 -1.80 -34.68
C LEU A 29 -1.01 -2.77 -34.40
N LEU A 30 -2.12 -2.28 -33.82
CA LEU A 30 -3.31 -3.10 -33.52
C LEU A 30 -4.51 -2.87 -34.46
N VAL A 31 -4.35 -2.14 -35.57
CA VAL A 31 -5.44 -1.93 -36.56
C VAL A 31 -5.18 -2.56 -37.93
N SER A 32 -4.00 -3.12 -38.20
CA SER A 32 -3.73 -3.80 -39.49
C SER A 32 -3.52 -5.31 -39.32
N ARG A 33 -4.61 -6.07 -39.14
CA ARG A 33 -4.74 -7.46 -39.65
C ARG A 33 -6.14 -8.00 -39.39
N GLY A 34 -6.97 -7.89 -40.41
CA GLY A 34 -8.25 -8.57 -40.47
C GLY A 34 -8.91 -8.30 -41.81
N SER A 35 -8.64 -9.15 -42.82
CA SER A 35 -9.61 -9.65 -43.79
C SER A 35 -8.92 -10.13 -45.07
N SER A 36 -9.08 -11.41 -45.39
CA SER A 36 -8.91 -11.96 -46.73
C SER A 36 -9.99 -13.00 -47.01
N GLY A 37 -10.79 -12.74 -48.04
CA GLY A 37 -11.75 -13.62 -48.72
C GLY A 37 -13.19 -13.48 -48.22
N GLU A 38 -14.24 -13.33 -49.03
CA GLU A 38 -14.38 -13.31 -50.48
C GLU A 38 -15.82 -12.86 -50.85
N THR A 39 -16.01 -12.49 -52.13
CA THR A 39 -17.26 -12.29 -52.91
C THR A 39 -17.81 -10.86 -53.09
N ALA A 40 -18.01 -10.57 -54.38
CA ALA A 40 -18.32 -9.29 -54.99
C ALA A 40 -19.82 -9.11 -55.24
N VAL A 41 -20.35 -7.90 -55.05
CA VAL A 41 -21.42 -7.28 -55.88
C VAL A 41 -21.22 -5.75 -55.89
N SER A 42 -21.43 -5.16 -57.07
CA SER A 42 -21.23 -3.76 -57.51
C SER A 42 -22.10 -2.67 -56.81
N PRO A 43 -21.86 -1.36 -57.09
CA PRO A 43 -21.99 -0.28 -56.11
C PRO A 43 -23.25 0.59 -56.27
N THR A 44 -23.61 1.30 -55.20
CA THR A 44 -24.35 2.57 -55.28
C THR A 44 -23.83 3.57 -54.25
N SER A 45 -23.53 4.76 -54.78
CA SER A 45 -23.18 6.00 -54.10
C SER A 45 -24.16 6.42 -53.03
N ASN A 46 -23.68 7.04 -51.96
CA ASN A 46 -24.20 8.34 -51.53
C ASN A 46 -23.18 9.08 -50.64
N ALA A 47 -22.85 10.28 -51.11
CA ALA A 47 -22.16 11.32 -50.37
C ALA A 47 -23.12 11.95 -49.35
N ASN A 48 -22.57 12.36 -48.21
CA ASN A 48 -22.90 13.58 -47.45
C ASN A 48 -21.94 13.59 -46.26
N GLU A 49 -20.97 14.50 -46.16
CA GLU A 49 -21.02 15.96 -46.00
C GLU A 49 -20.42 16.23 -44.61
N VAL A 50 -19.22 16.81 -44.64
CA VAL A 50 -18.41 17.16 -43.48
C VAL A 50 -18.85 18.55 -43.02
N ALA A 51 -19.40 18.64 -41.81
CA ALA A 51 -19.61 19.92 -41.14
C ALA A 51 -18.63 20.05 -39.97
N ALA A 52 -17.62 20.91 -40.17
CA ALA A 52 -16.75 21.41 -39.12
C ALA A 52 -17.49 22.49 -38.31
N VAL A 53 -17.35 22.48 -36.98
CA VAL A 53 -17.76 23.62 -36.14
C VAL A 53 -16.70 23.92 -35.07
N ALA A 54 -16.06 25.07 -35.32
CA ALA A 54 -15.53 26.12 -34.45
C ALA A 54 -15.01 25.84 -33.02
N SER A 55 -13.75 26.24 -32.83
CA SER A 55 -13.08 26.59 -31.58
C SER A 55 -13.84 27.65 -30.77
N ALA A 56 -14.03 27.40 -29.47
CA ALA A 56 -14.51 28.38 -28.50
C ALA A 56 -13.34 28.86 -27.61
N THR A 57 -13.12 30.17 -27.63
CA THR A 57 -12.19 30.91 -26.77
C THR A 57 -12.75 31.04 -25.35
N PHE A 58 -11.98 30.62 -24.34
CA PHE A 58 -12.28 30.85 -22.92
C PHE A 58 -11.82 32.25 -22.49
N THR A 59 -12.73 33.06 -21.97
CA THR A 59 -12.45 34.33 -21.28
C THR A 59 -12.47 34.11 -19.77
N VAL A 60 -11.42 34.56 -19.09
CA VAL A 60 -11.21 34.49 -17.64
C VAL A 60 -11.77 35.75 -16.97
N PRO A 61 -12.64 35.66 -15.96
CA PRO A 61 -12.99 36.82 -15.13
C PRO A 61 -11.97 37.08 -14.00
N PRO A 62 -11.74 38.36 -13.61
CA PRO A 62 -10.76 38.77 -12.58
C PRO A 62 -11.26 38.54 -11.14
N PRO A 63 -10.36 38.60 -10.13
CA PRO A 63 -10.64 38.14 -8.76
C PRO A 63 -11.46 39.14 -7.96
N THR A 64 -12.28 38.65 -7.03
CA THR A 64 -12.93 39.47 -6.00
C THR A 64 -12.17 39.32 -4.69
N GLU A 65 -11.57 40.42 -4.23
CA GLU A 65 -11.01 40.58 -2.88
C GLU A 65 -12.07 41.11 -1.89
N THR A 66 -11.69 41.07 -0.60
CA THR A 66 -12.27 41.73 0.60
C THR A 66 -13.46 41.00 1.25
N ALA A 67 -13.58 40.83 2.57
CA ALA A 67 -12.85 41.39 3.71
C ALA A 67 -13.05 40.49 4.96
N SER A 68 -12.02 40.44 5.82
CA SER A 68 -12.12 40.07 7.24
C SER A 68 -12.38 41.33 8.08
N PRO A 69 -13.16 41.23 9.17
CA PRO A 69 -12.75 41.92 10.39
C PRO A 69 -12.95 41.11 11.68
N ALA A 70 -11.83 40.95 12.41
CA ALA A 70 -11.57 41.42 13.78
C ALA A 70 -12.42 40.94 15.00
N PRO A 71 -11.86 41.02 16.24
CA PRO A 71 -12.10 40.05 17.32
C PRO A 71 -13.06 40.50 18.45
N THR A 72 -13.45 39.50 19.26
CA THR A 72 -13.80 39.40 20.70
C THR A 72 -14.32 40.63 21.48
N PRO A 73 -15.30 40.40 22.38
CA PRO A 73 -15.24 40.94 23.73
C PRO A 73 -15.24 39.87 24.83
N THR A 74 -14.33 40.11 25.77
CA THR A 74 -14.04 39.46 27.05
C THR A 74 -15.17 39.64 28.08
N THR A 75 -15.08 38.84 29.17
CA THR A 75 -15.79 38.85 30.47
C THR A 75 -17.08 38.03 30.53
N ALA A 76 -17.31 37.16 31.53
CA ALA A 76 -16.93 37.27 32.95
C ALA A 76 -16.52 35.92 33.58
N VAL A 77 -15.52 36.02 34.46
CA VAL A 77 -15.18 35.04 35.49
C VAL A 77 -16.33 35.04 36.51
N SER A 78 -16.89 33.87 36.82
CA SER A 78 -17.83 33.67 37.92
C SER A 78 -17.20 32.73 38.94
N ASP A 79 -17.40 33.11 40.19
CA ASP A 79 -16.66 32.71 41.38
C ASP A 79 -16.67 31.22 41.71
N GLN A 80 -15.48 30.75 42.10
CA GLN A 80 -15.21 29.50 42.76
C GLN A 80 -15.84 29.47 44.16
N PRO A 81 -16.65 28.46 44.53
CA PRO A 81 -17.01 28.25 45.92
C PRO A 81 -15.87 27.57 46.68
N THR A 82 -15.46 28.23 47.76
CA THR A 82 -14.53 27.78 48.81
C THR A 82 -14.86 26.36 49.31
N ALA A 83 -13.88 25.46 49.25
CA ALA A 83 -13.96 24.14 49.86
C ALA A 83 -13.85 24.24 51.39
N THR A 84 -14.91 23.83 52.08
CA THR A 84 -14.97 23.68 53.53
C THR A 84 -14.01 22.57 53.98
N ALA A 85 -13.04 22.91 54.83
CA ALA A 85 -12.17 21.96 55.50
C ALA A 85 -13.00 21.04 56.40
N THR A 86 -13.08 19.76 56.04
CA THR A 86 -13.63 18.71 56.91
C THR A 86 -12.49 18.07 57.69
N THR A 87 -12.52 18.22 59.01
CA THR A 87 -11.59 17.59 59.95
C THR A 87 -11.82 16.08 59.97
N VAL A 88 -10.81 15.32 59.57
CA VAL A 88 -10.82 13.84 59.68
C VAL A 88 -10.36 13.46 61.08
N PHE A 89 -11.22 12.79 61.83
CA PHE A 89 -10.89 12.19 63.12
C PHE A 89 -9.92 11.01 62.93
N THR A 90 -8.79 11.06 63.62
CA THR A 90 -7.81 9.98 63.73
C THR A 90 -8.38 8.85 64.59
N ALA A 91 -8.62 7.68 64.00
CA ALA A 91 -8.97 6.47 64.72
C ALA A 91 -7.71 5.84 65.35
N THR A 92 -7.77 5.61 66.66
CA THR A 92 -6.76 4.90 67.46
C THR A 92 -6.69 3.42 67.05
N PRO A 93 -5.51 2.82 66.82
CA PRO A 93 -5.42 1.41 66.51
C PRO A 93 -5.71 0.53 67.74
N LEU A 94 -6.49 -0.52 67.51
CA LEU A 94 -6.85 -1.59 68.47
C LEU A 94 -5.63 -2.50 68.74
N PRO A 95 -5.44 -3.05 69.96
CA PRO A 95 -4.28 -3.88 70.27
C PRO A 95 -4.29 -5.20 69.48
N THR A 96 -3.15 -5.49 68.85
CA THR A 96 -2.84 -6.73 68.14
C THR A 96 -2.69 -7.89 69.13
N LEU A 97 -3.46 -8.96 68.94
CA LEU A 97 -3.28 -10.22 69.65
C LEU A 97 -2.06 -10.96 69.09
N GLU A 98 -1.19 -11.40 69.99
CA GLU A 98 0.07 -12.10 69.73
C GLU A 98 -0.22 -13.52 69.19
N ALA A 99 0.13 -13.77 67.92
CA ALA A 99 -0.04 -15.08 67.28
C ALA A 99 1.07 -16.03 67.72
N THR A 100 0.68 -17.20 68.23
CA THR A 100 1.56 -18.30 68.62
C THR A 100 2.35 -18.82 67.41
N ALA A 101 3.68 -18.96 67.57
CA ALA A 101 4.59 -19.39 66.52
C ALA A 101 4.29 -20.81 66.02
N VAL A 102 4.06 -20.95 64.70
CA VAL A 102 3.98 -22.22 63.98
C VAL A 102 5.40 -22.63 63.56
N PRO A 103 5.80 -23.92 63.66
CA PRO A 103 7.14 -24.36 63.32
C PRO A 103 7.44 -24.14 61.83
N THR A 104 8.58 -23.52 61.55
CA THR A 104 9.13 -23.20 60.23
C THR A 104 9.65 -24.47 59.54
N ASN A 105 9.11 -24.77 58.35
CA ASN A 105 9.70 -25.77 57.46
C ASN A 105 11.07 -25.27 56.93
N PRO A 106 12.04 -26.18 56.68
CA PRO A 106 13.35 -25.83 56.16
C PRO A 106 13.28 -25.15 54.77
N PRO A 107 14.25 -24.30 54.43
CA PRO A 107 14.21 -23.51 53.20
C PRO A 107 14.30 -24.42 51.97
N THR A 108 13.28 -24.33 51.10
CA THR A 108 13.29 -24.91 49.76
C THR A 108 14.48 -24.35 48.98
N ALA A 109 15.33 -25.24 48.44
CA ALA A 109 16.42 -24.86 47.56
C ALA A 109 15.89 -24.06 46.36
N THR A 110 16.37 -22.83 46.18
CA THR A 110 16.03 -21.97 45.06
C THR A 110 16.58 -22.59 43.78
N VAL A 111 15.70 -23.09 42.93
CA VAL A 111 16.07 -23.56 41.58
C VAL A 111 16.55 -22.33 40.79
N PRO A 112 17.74 -22.39 40.14
CA PRO A 112 18.20 -21.32 39.24
C PRO A 112 17.13 -21.03 38.18
N PRO A 113 16.90 -19.77 37.79
CA PRO A 113 15.96 -19.49 36.72
C PRO A 113 16.38 -20.27 35.47
N THR A 114 15.49 -21.13 34.99
CA THR A 114 15.61 -21.77 33.68
C THR A 114 15.88 -20.66 32.66
N PRO A 115 16.94 -20.75 31.84
CA PRO A 115 17.17 -19.75 30.81
C PRO A 115 15.91 -19.68 29.95
N THR A 116 15.30 -18.49 29.93
CA THR A 116 14.19 -18.16 29.04
C THR A 116 14.64 -18.54 27.65
N SER A 117 14.03 -19.56 27.06
CA SER A 117 14.27 -19.94 25.67
C SER A 117 14.15 -18.67 24.82
N MET A 118 15.20 -18.32 24.09
CA MET A 118 15.11 -17.29 23.05
C MET A 118 13.86 -17.60 22.21
N PRO A 119 13.06 -16.59 21.78
CA PRO A 119 11.94 -16.85 20.91
C PRO A 119 12.42 -17.68 19.75
N THR A 120 11.80 -18.84 19.53
CA THR A 120 12.08 -19.72 18.39
C THR A 120 12.14 -18.85 17.15
N ALA A 121 13.30 -18.82 16.47
CA ALA A 121 13.46 -18.05 15.25
C ALA A 121 12.29 -18.38 14.31
N VAL A 122 11.56 -17.36 13.85
CA VAL A 122 10.44 -17.52 12.93
C VAL A 122 10.98 -18.32 11.74
N PRO A 123 10.40 -19.48 11.39
CA PRO A 123 10.94 -20.31 10.32
C PRO A 123 10.73 -19.66 8.96
N GLY A 124 11.72 -19.78 8.07
CA GLY A 124 11.63 -19.37 6.67
C GLY A 124 12.75 -18.43 6.22
N PRO A 125 12.83 -18.14 4.91
CA PRO A 125 13.79 -17.20 4.36
C PRO A 125 13.50 -15.76 4.81
N ASP A 126 14.53 -14.92 4.82
CA ASP A 126 14.49 -13.51 5.22
C ASP A 126 13.32 -12.72 4.65
N TRP A 127 13.05 -12.86 3.35
CA TRP A 127 11.94 -12.18 2.67
C TRP A 127 10.58 -12.59 3.24
N LEU A 128 10.40 -13.86 3.60
CA LEU A 128 9.13 -14.37 4.12
C LEU A 128 8.92 -13.87 5.54
N ARG A 129 9.98 -13.90 6.36
CA ARG A 129 9.96 -13.36 7.71
C ARG A 129 9.62 -11.88 7.69
N TYR A 130 10.24 -11.13 6.78
CA TYR A 130 9.96 -9.70 6.58
C TYR A 130 8.53 -9.44 6.12
N TYR A 131 8.02 -10.16 5.12
CA TYR A 131 6.63 -10.04 4.68
C TYR A 131 5.64 -10.37 5.81
N ASN A 132 5.94 -11.40 6.60
CA ASN A 132 5.12 -11.78 7.75
C ASN A 132 5.08 -10.73 8.86
N LEU A 133 6.05 -9.81 8.95
CA LEU A 133 5.94 -8.65 9.85
C LEU A 133 4.76 -7.77 9.46
N PHE A 134 4.59 -7.46 8.17
CA PHE A 134 3.46 -6.65 7.69
C PHE A 134 2.12 -7.30 8.02
N ARG A 135 2.00 -8.62 7.80
CA ARG A 135 0.80 -9.39 8.13
C ARG A 135 0.51 -9.39 9.63
N THR A 136 1.55 -9.49 10.46
CA THR A 136 1.43 -9.36 11.92
C THR A 136 0.88 -7.99 12.31
N GLN A 137 1.29 -6.92 11.60
CA GLN A 137 0.74 -5.58 11.77
C GLN A 137 -0.68 -5.41 11.23
N SER A 138 -1.32 -6.45 10.69
CA SER A 138 -2.78 -6.53 10.48
C SER A 138 -3.47 -7.56 11.38
N GLY A 139 -2.76 -8.15 12.33
CA GLY A 139 -3.28 -9.25 13.14
C GLY A 139 -3.51 -10.54 12.34
N LEU A 140 -2.91 -10.65 11.15
CA LEU A 140 -3.08 -11.81 10.27
C LEU A 140 -2.09 -12.93 10.61
N PRO A 141 -2.45 -14.20 10.35
CA PRO A 141 -1.52 -15.30 10.46
C PRO A 141 -0.34 -15.15 9.49
N GLN A 142 0.81 -15.67 9.92
CA GLN A 142 2.00 -15.77 9.09
C GLN A 142 1.78 -16.77 7.95
N LEU A 143 2.35 -16.46 6.80
CA LEU A 143 2.39 -17.32 5.62
C LEU A 143 3.53 -18.32 5.71
N SER A 144 3.36 -19.46 5.06
CA SER A 144 4.46 -20.38 4.71
C SER A 144 4.90 -20.19 3.26
N GLU A 145 6.16 -20.44 2.96
CA GLU A 145 6.62 -20.50 1.57
C GLU A 145 6.08 -21.75 0.87
N ASN A 146 5.59 -21.57 -0.36
CA ASN A 146 5.43 -22.63 -1.34
C ASN A 146 6.61 -22.59 -2.31
N SER A 147 7.53 -23.55 -2.18
CA SER A 147 8.78 -23.54 -2.96
C SER A 147 8.56 -23.64 -4.47
N ALA A 148 7.49 -24.30 -4.92
CA ALA A 148 7.17 -24.37 -6.34
C ALA A 148 6.73 -23.00 -6.89
N TRP A 149 6.00 -22.23 -6.08
CA TRP A 149 5.62 -20.85 -6.43
C TRP A 149 6.83 -19.92 -6.42
N SER A 150 7.77 -20.07 -5.49
CA SER A 150 9.04 -19.31 -5.52
C SER A 150 9.86 -19.59 -6.78
N VAL A 151 9.94 -20.86 -7.22
CA VAL A 151 10.58 -21.24 -8.50
C VAL A 151 9.87 -20.57 -9.69
N GLY A 152 8.54 -20.57 -9.72
CA GLY A 152 7.75 -19.85 -10.73
C GLY A 152 8.01 -18.34 -10.71
N SER A 153 7.98 -17.72 -9.53
CA SER A 153 8.25 -16.29 -9.34
C SER A 153 9.65 -15.89 -9.81
N LEU A 154 10.66 -16.73 -9.57
CA LEU A 154 12.02 -16.51 -10.10
C LEU A 154 12.03 -16.60 -11.63
N ALA A 155 11.38 -17.62 -12.21
CA ALA A 155 11.29 -17.78 -13.65
C ALA A 155 10.56 -16.59 -14.33
N HIS A 156 9.51 -16.05 -13.70
CA HIS A 156 8.85 -14.86 -14.21
C HIS A 156 9.73 -13.60 -14.11
N SER A 157 10.45 -13.46 -13.01
CA SER A 157 11.41 -12.36 -12.83
C SER A 157 12.49 -12.40 -13.92
N GLN A 158 13.02 -13.59 -14.23
CA GLN A 158 13.93 -13.81 -15.37
C GLN A 158 13.32 -13.41 -16.71
N TYR A 159 12.10 -13.86 -16.99
CA TYR A 159 11.37 -13.52 -18.21
C TYR A 159 11.24 -12.00 -18.40
N MET A 160 10.92 -11.24 -17.34
CA MET A 160 10.78 -9.79 -17.41
C MET A 160 12.09 -9.09 -17.81
N ILE A 161 13.24 -9.53 -17.28
CA ILE A 161 14.56 -8.98 -17.68
C ILE A 161 14.87 -9.32 -19.13
N LEU A 162 14.76 -10.59 -19.50
CA LEU A 162 15.13 -11.08 -20.84
C LEU A 162 14.35 -10.37 -21.96
N ASN A 163 13.11 -9.99 -21.69
CA ASN A 163 12.23 -9.36 -22.66
C ASN A 163 12.08 -7.85 -22.46
N SER A 164 12.72 -7.27 -21.44
CA SER A 164 12.56 -5.86 -21.07
C SER A 164 11.09 -5.44 -20.93
N GLN A 165 10.29 -6.29 -20.28
CA GLN A 165 8.84 -6.12 -20.10
C GLN A 165 8.44 -6.13 -18.63
N THR A 166 7.40 -5.35 -18.30
CA THR A 166 6.76 -5.27 -16.97
C THR A 166 5.30 -5.71 -17.11
N ILE A 167 5.10 -7.03 -17.27
CA ILE A 167 3.79 -7.61 -17.59
C ILE A 167 3.54 -8.85 -16.75
N HIS A 168 2.27 -9.12 -16.44
CA HIS A 168 1.86 -10.31 -15.68
C HIS A 168 1.84 -11.60 -16.53
N ALA A 169 1.28 -11.54 -17.74
CA ALA A 169 1.18 -12.70 -18.62
C ALA A 169 2.40 -12.77 -19.56
N GLN A 170 3.03 -13.94 -19.65
CA GLN A 170 4.14 -14.20 -20.55
C GLN A 170 3.64 -14.58 -21.94
N ASP A 171 4.41 -14.21 -22.97
CA ASP A 171 4.22 -14.70 -24.34
C ASP A 171 4.97 -16.04 -24.50
N PRO A 172 4.31 -17.14 -24.87
CA PRO A 172 4.95 -18.44 -25.09
C PRO A 172 6.00 -18.45 -26.21
N ASN A 173 6.02 -17.43 -27.07
CA ASN A 173 6.97 -17.33 -28.18
C ASN A 173 8.23 -16.54 -27.81
N LEU A 174 8.31 -15.96 -26.61
CA LEU A 174 9.45 -15.15 -26.18
C LEU A 174 10.45 -15.94 -25.32
N PRO A 175 11.75 -15.60 -25.38
CA PRO A 175 12.78 -16.25 -24.57
C PRO A 175 12.47 -16.25 -23.08
N GLY A 176 12.80 -17.36 -22.40
CA GLY A 176 12.60 -17.52 -20.97
C GLY A 176 11.16 -17.85 -20.57
N TYR A 177 10.24 -18.03 -21.52
CA TYR A 177 8.88 -18.50 -21.21
C TYR A 177 8.92 -19.82 -20.43
N SER A 178 8.09 -19.92 -19.40
CA SER A 178 7.76 -21.17 -18.73
C SER A 178 6.32 -21.15 -18.23
N ALA A 179 5.67 -22.33 -18.18
CA ALA A 179 4.32 -22.43 -17.63
C ALA A 179 4.25 -21.96 -16.18
N ALA A 180 5.22 -22.37 -15.34
CA ALA A 180 5.30 -21.96 -13.94
C ALA A 180 5.55 -20.45 -13.77
N GLY A 181 6.41 -19.86 -14.60
CA GLY A 181 6.62 -18.41 -14.60
C GLY A 181 5.39 -17.63 -15.07
N ASN A 182 4.69 -18.12 -16.09
CA ASN A 182 3.46 -17.48 -16.55
C ASN A 182 2.35 -17.56 -15.51
N GLU A 183 2.26 -18.67 -14.79
CA GLU A 183 1.32 -18.81 -13.67
C GLU A 183 1.68 -17.86 -12.52
N ALA A 184 2.95 -17.78 -12.13
CA ALA A 184 3.40 -16.89 -11.06
C ALA A 184 3.16 -15.40 -11.39
N GLY A 185 3.44 -14.98 -12.63
CA GLY A 185 3.19 -13.60 -13.07
C GLY A 185 1.71 -13.21 -13.03
N GLN A 186 0.81 -14.09 -13.47
CA GLN A 186 -0.64 -13.84 -13.42
C GLN A 186 -1.22 -13.85 -11.99
N ASN A 187 -0.55 -14.51 -11.05
CA ASN A 187 -0.96 -14.59 -9.65
C ASN A 187 -0.22 -13.63 -8.73
N GLY A 188 0.77 -12.89 -9.24
CA GLY A 188 1.72 -12.17 -8.41
C GLY A 188 1.69 -10.67 -8.56
N ASN A 189 2.15 -10.00 -7.51
CA ASN A 189 2.68 -8.65 -7.60
C ASN A 189 4.03 -8.71 -8.32
N ILE A 190 4.28 -7.78 -9.24
CA ILE A 190 5.54 -7.69 -9.99
C ILE A 190 6.19 -6.32 -9.80
N THR A 191 7.51 -6.26 -9.88
CA THR A 191 8.23 -4.99 -9.89
C THR A 191 9.56 -5.11 -10.62
N VAL A 192 10.08 -3.97 -11.06
CA VAL A 192 11.39 -3.85 -11.70
C VAL A 192 12.13 -2.65 -11.13
N SER A 193 13.46 -2.75 -11.10
CA SER A 193 14.35 -1.67 -10.69
C SER A 193 15.46 -1.50 -11.72
N GLY A 194 15.75 -0.25 -12.08
CA GLY A 194 16.92 0.13 -12.86
C GLY A 194 18.20 0.24 -12.03
N TRP A 195 18.14 -0.07 -10.74
CA TRP A 195 19.27 -0.02 -9.81
C TRP A 195 19.64 -1.42 -9.31
N ASP A 196 20.89 -1.81 -9.54
CA ASP A 196 21.46 -3.10 -9.17
C ASP A 196 21.77 -3.24 -7.68
N GLY A 197 21.84 -2.13 -6.94
CA GLY A 197 22.05 -2.12 -5.49
C GLY A 197 20.78 -2.21 -4.64
N ALA A 198 19.60 -2.32 -5.24
CA ALA A 198 18.35 -2.49 -4.50
C ALA A 198 18.42 -3.73 -3.59
N SER A 199 17.90 -3.68 -2.37
CA SER A 199 17.80 -4.85 -1.49
C SER A 199 16.80 -5.88 -2.05
N ASP A 200 16.98 -7.17 -1.77
CA ASP A 200 15.98 -8.19 -2.10
C ASP A 200 14.65 -7.99 -1.34
N LEU A 201 14.66 -7.17 -0.28
CA LEU A 201 13.45 -6.79 0.46
C LEU A 201 12.76 -5.54 -0.08
N TRP A 202 13.45 -4.74 -0.90
CA TRP A 202 12.88 -3.53 -1.48
C TRP A 202 11.56 -3.76 -2.23
N PRO A 203 11.37 -4.86 -3.00
CA PRO A 203 10.08 -5.15 -3.64
C PRO A 203 8.91 -5.20 -2.64
N ILE A 204 9.14 -5.78 -1.46
CA ILE A 204 8.11 -5.93 -0.42
C ILE A 204 7.73 -4.56 0.13
N ASP A 205 8.71 -3.70 0.44
CA ASP A 205 8.45 -2.32 0.88
C ASP A 205 7.72 -1.51 -0.20
N TYR A 206 8.14 -1.66 -1.46
CA TYR A 206 7.52 -1.00 -2.59
C TYR A 206 6.04 -1.41 -2.72
N TRP A 207 5.74 -2.71 -2.72
CA TRP A 207 4.36 -3.16 -2.82
C TRP A 207 3.52 -2.78 -1.61
N MET A 208 4.06 -2.83 -0.39
CA MET A 208 3.35 -2.36 0.81
C MET A 208 3.17 -0.83 0.84
N SER A 209 3.98 -0.08 0.09
CA SER A 209 3.77 1.36 -0.11
C SER A 209 2.66 1.67 -1.12
N ALA A 210 2.21 0.71 -1.92
CA ALA A 210 1.36 0.93 -3.08
C ALA A 210 -0.04 0.33 -2.84
N ALA A 211 -1.11 1.11 -3.08
CA ALA A 211 -2.44 0.79 -2.59
C ALA A 211 -2.99 -0.53 -3.15
N PHE A 212 -2.87 -0.74 -4.45
CA PHE A 212 -3.38 -1.93 -5.14
C PHE A 212 -2.49 -3.16 -4.93
N HIS A 213 -1.20 -2.99 -4.67
CA HIS A 213 -0.32 -4.10 -4.34
C HIS A 213 -0.44 -4.55 -2.87
N ALA A 214 -0.63 -3.60 -1.93
CA ALA A 214 -0.73 -3.87 -0.50
C ALA A 214 -2.01 -4.65 -0.14
N VAL A 215 -3.15 -4.30 -0.72
CA VAL A 215 -4.45 -4.95 -0.45
C VAL A 215 -4.39 -6.48 -0.58
N PRO A 216 -3.96 -7.08 -1.72
CA PRO A 216 -3.88 -8.52 -1.85
C PRO A 216 -2.77 -9.16 -1.00
N MET A 217 -1.70 -8.43 -0.66
CA MET A 217 -0.69 -8.92 0.29
C MET A 217 -1.25 -9.08 1.71
N LEU A 218 -2.26 -8.29 2.05
CA LEU A 218 -2.98 -8.34 3.32
C LEU A 218 -4.23 -9.22 3.25
N ASN A 219 -4.39 -10.06 2.23
CA ASN A 219 -5.54 -10.95 2.14
C ASN A 219 -5.51 -11.98 3.31
N PRO A 220 -6.56 -12.05 4.14
CA PRO A 220 -6.59 -12.94 5.31
C PRO A 220 -6.72 -14.42 4.93
N ARG A 221 -7.20 -14.72 3.72
CA ARG A 221 -7.34 -16.09 3.19
C ARG A 221 -6.07 -16.61 2.51
N LEU A 222 -5.06 -15.76 2.31
CA LEU A 222 -3.74 -16.18 1.84
C LEU A 222 -3.03 -16.97 2.95
N GLN A 223 -2.58 -18.18 2.65
CA GLN A 223 -1.89 -19.08 3.60
C GLN A 223 -0.48 -19.43 3.16
N GLN A 224 -0.24 -19.42 1.85
CA GLN A 224 1.06 -19.68 1.25
C GLN A 224 1.41 -18.58 0.25
N THR A 225 2.70 -18.40 -0.02
CA THR A 225 3.20 -17.46 -1.03
C THR A 225 4.50 -17.97 -1.61
N GLY A 226 4.97 -17.37 -2.71
CA GLY A 226 6.26 -17.67 -3.31
C GLY A 226 6.90 -16.41 -3.88
N PHE A 227 8.20 -16.24 -3.65
CA PHE A 227 8.91 -15.02 -4.01
C PHE A 227 10.15 -15.33 -4.84
N GLY A 228 10.38 -14.51 -5.86
CA GLY A 228 11.55 -14.59 -6.71
C GLY A 228 12.11 -13.21 -6.99
N VAL A 229 13.43 -13.11 -6.97
CA VAL A 229 14.17 -11.93 -7.39
C VAL A 229 15.21 -12.38 -8.41
N PHE A 230 15.26 -11.70 -9.55
CA PHE A 230 16.29 -11.92 -10.55
C PHE A 230 17.06 -10.63 -10.81
N ARG A 231 18.38 -10.76 -11.01
CA ARG A 231 19.29 -9.64 -11.25
C ARG A 231 20.15 -9.91 -12.46
N ASP A 232 20.26 -8.90 -13.30
CA ASP A 232 21.20 -8.91 -14.42
C ASP A 232 21.60 -7.46 -14.73
N SER A 233 22.84 -7.11 -14.40
CA SER A 233 23.34 -5.75 -14.60
C SER A 233 23.58 -5.40 -16.07
N SER A 234 23.54 -6.37 -16.99
CA SER A 234 23.74 -6.15 -18.43
C SER A 234 22.49 -5.63 -19.15
N HIS A 235 21.32 -5.68 -18.51
CA HIS A 235 20.03 -5.25 -19.08
C HIS A 235 19.59 -3.88 -18.56
N SER A 236 18.57 -3.24 -19.17
CA SER A 236 18.06 -1.93 -18.71
C SER A 236 17.41 -2.02 -17.33
N PHE A 237 16.61 -3.06 -17.10
CA PHE A 237 16.23 -3.51 -15.76
C PHE A 237 17.40 -4.26 -15.14
N LYS A 238 17.78 -3.86 -13.93
CA LYS A 238 18.89 -4.46 -13.18
C LYS A 238 18.41 -5.48 -12.16
N MET A 239 17.19 -5.29 -11.68
CA MET A 239 16.47 -6.23 -10.82
C MET A 239 15.02 -6.33 -11.28
N THR A 240 14.46 -7.53 -11.20
CA THR A 240 13.02 -7.79 -11.30
C THR A 240 12.61 -8.70 -10.17
N SER A 241 11.35 -8.61 -9.78
CA SER A 241 10.82 -9.45 -8.71
C SER A 241 9.35 -9.78 -8.91
N THR A 242 8.94 -10.94 -8.43
CA THR A 242 7.58 -11.45 -8.43
C THR A 242 7.26 -12.05 -7.06
N LEU A 243 6.13 -11.66 -6.48
CA LEU A 243 5.57 -12.25 -5.26
C LEU A 243 4.18 -12.81 -5.57
N ASP A 244 4.04 -14.12 -5.47
CA ASP A 244 2.76 -14.80 -5.70
C ASP A 244 1.81 -14.51 -4.53
N ILE A 245 0.74 -13.76 -4.82
CA ILE A 245 -0.34 -13.43 -3.87
C ILE A 245 -1.63 -14.18 -4.21
N SER A 246 -1.54 -15.20 -5.07
CA SER A 246 -2.65 -16.06 -5.49
C SER A 246 -3.85 -15.30 -6.05
N SER A 247 -3.60 -14.26 -6.85
CA SER A 247 -4.65 -13.36 -7.35
C SER A 247 -5.76 -14.08 -8.13
N GLN A 248 -5.41 -15.14 -8.86
CA GLN A 248 -6.34 -15.89 -9.71
C GLN A 248 -6.61 -17.31 -9.19
N ARG A 249 -6.12 -17.67 -7.99
CA ARG A 249 -6.39 -18.97 -7.38
C ARG A 249 -7.53 -18.85 -6.38
N GLU A 250 -8.30 -19.93 -6.27
CA GLU A 250 -9.24 -20.08 -5.15
C GLU A 250 -8.45 -20.06 -3.84
N LEU A 251 -8.83 -19.13 -2.96
CA LEU A 251 -8.22 -19.01 -1.65
C LEU A 251 -8.97 -19.87 -0.63
N GLY A 252 -8.27 -20.21 0.46
CA GLY A 252 -8.86 -20.98 1.55
C GLY A 252 -9.98 -20.22 2.27
N THR A 253 -10.59 -20.87 3.27
CA THR A 253 -11.52 -20.18 4.17
C THR A 253 -10.79 -19.19 5.07
N LEU A 254 -11.53 -18.23 5.63
CA LEU A 254 -11.00 -17.33 6.65
C LEU A 254 -10.41 -18.15 7.82
N PRO A 255 -9.17 -17.91 8.25
CA PRO A 255 -8.57 -18.64 9.36
C PRO A 255 -9.35 -18.46 10.67
N ALA A 256 -9.30 -19.48 11.53
CA ALA A 256 -9.93 -19.41 12.85
C ALA A 256 -9.36 -18.24 13.68
N GLY A 257 -10.25 -17.48 14.33
CA GLY A 257 -9.88 -16.33 15.14
C GLY A 257 -9.67 -15.03 14.35
N ILE A 258 -9.80 -15.07 13.02
CA ILE A 258 -9.80 -13.86 12.18
C ILE A 258 -11.25 -13.50 11.84
N SER A 259 -11.58 -12.22 11.96
CA SER A 259 -12.88 -11.65 11.60
C SER A 259 -12.69 -10.27 10.98
N TYR A 260 -13.58 -9.90 10.06
CA TYR A 260 -13.69 -8.53 9.58
C TYR A 260 -14.37 -7.64 10.64
N PRO A 261 -14.09 -6.32 10.68
CA PRO A 261 -13.11 -5.61 9.84
C PRO A 261 -11.65 -5.91 10.19
N ILE A 262 -10.77 -5.87 9.19
CA ILE A 262 -9.31 -6.03 9.33
C ILE A 262 -8.65 -4.72 8.91
N THR A 263 -7.81 -4.17 9.79
CA THR A 263 -7.08 -2.93 9.52
C THR A 263 -5.61 -3.17 9.26
N TYR A 264 -5.02 -2.34 8.42
CA TYR A 264 -3.57 -2.19 8.26
C TYR A 264 -3.18 -0.72 8.38
N PRO A 265 -2.35 -0.38 9.37
CA PRO A 265 -1.97 -1.22 10.51
C PRO A 265 -3.18 -1.55 11.39
N ARG A 266 -3.07 -2.59 12.22
CA ARG A 266 -4.03 -2.98 13.24
C ARG A 266 -4.07 -1.94 14.36
N ASP A 267 -5.09 -1.99 15.19
CA ASP A 267 -5.12 -1.15 16.40
C ASP A 267 -3.93 -1.45 17.33
N GLY A 268 -3.23 -0.38 17.74
CA GLY A 268 -1.96 -0.44 18.44
C GLY A 268 -0.79 -1.01 17.62
N GLY A 269 -0.94 -1.12 16.30
CA GLY A 269 0.06 -1.66 15.38
C GLY A 269 1.13 -0.64 14.97
N GLU A 270 2.08 -1.13 14.17
CA GLU A 270 3.21 -0.36 13.67
C GLU A 270 3.23 -0.28 12.14
N LEU A 271 3.78 0.80 11.61
CA LEU A 271 4.02 1.01 10.18
C LEU A 271 5.40 1.62 9.96
N TRP A 272 6.23 0.98 9.14
CA TRP A 272 7.58 1.46 8.81
C TRP A 272 7.77 1.84 7.34
N VAL A 273 6.82 1.49 6.47
CA VAL A 273 6.77 2.00 5.11
C VAL A 273 6.03 3.33 5.14
N LEU A 274 6.77 4.43 5.19
CA LEU A 274 6.22 5.75 5.54
C LEU A 274 5.63 6.53 4.36
N SER A 275 6.02 6.18 3.13
CA SER A 275 5.70 6.97 1.94
C SER A 275 5.50 6.12 0.71
N TYR A 276 4.72 6.66 -0.23
CA TYR A 276 4.56 6.14 -1.56
C TYR A 276 5.09 7.14 -2.58
N SER A 277 6.16 6.76 -3.28
CA SER A 277 6.88 7.66 -4.21
C SER A 277 6.96 7.11 -5.63
N LEU A 278 6.85 5.79 -5.79
CA LEU A 278 7.07 5.11 -7.07
C LEU A 278 5.75 4.94 -7.84
N PRO A 279 5.77 4.72 -9.16
CA PRO A 279 4.56 4.41 -9.93
C PRO A 279 3.83 3.16 -9.43
N GLU A 280 2.54 3.05 -9.71
CA GLU A 280 1.73 1.84 -9.52
C GLU A 280 0.79 1.74 -10.72
N PHE A 281 0.45 0.51 -11.12
CA PHE A 281 -0.52 0.24 -12.16
C PHE A 281 -1.57 -0.74 -11.60
N PRO A 282 -2.86 -0.39 -11.62
CA PRO A 282 -3.44 0.92 -11.96
C PRO A 282 -2.93 2.07 -11.08
N ASN A 283 -3.00 3.32 -11.54
CA ASN A 283 -2.57 4.45 -10.70
C ASN A 283 -3.67 4.84 -9.69
N PRO A 284 -3.48 4.66 -8.36
CA PRO A 284 -4.52 4.97 -7.39
C PRO A 284 -4.84 6.46 -7.30
N LEU A 285 -3.88 7.33 -7.64
CA LEU A 285 -4.05 8.78 -7.53
C LEU A 285 -4.98 9.38 -8.58
N THR A 286 -5.45 8.62 -9.58
CA THR A 286 -6.44 9.12 -10.56
C THR A 286 -7.79 9.42 -9.91
N ALA A 287 -8.09 8.80 -8.78
CA ALA A 287 -9.28 9.10 -7.97
C ALA A 287 -9.04 10.22 -6.93
N CYS A 288 -7.79 10.68 -6.78
CA CYS A 288 -7.36 11.54 -5.68
C CYS A 288 -6.97 12.93 -6.18
N SER A 289 -7.98 13.72 -6.54
CA SER A 289 -7.76 15.10 -7.03
C SER A 289 -6.91 15.91 -6.06
N GLY A 290 -5.83 16.52 -6.57
CA GLY A 290 -4.95 17.39 -5.81
C GLY A 290 -3.82 16.70 -5.02
N LEU A 291 -3.80 15.36 -4.94
CA LEU A 291 -2.69 14.65 -4.31
C LEU A 291 -1.53 14.49 -5.31
N LEU A 292 -0.32 14.76 -4.83
CA LEU A 292 0.93 14.59 -5.58
C LEU A 292 1.89 13.73 -4.77
N LYS A 293 2.70 12.92 -5.46
CA LYS A 293 3.75 12.12 -4.82
C LYS A 293 4.89 13.03 -4.32
N PRO A 294 5.56 12.69 -3.21
CA PRO A 294 5.31 11.52 -2.36
C PRO A 294 4.07 11.70 -1.48
N THR A 295 3.21 10.68 -1.45
CA THR A 295 2.10 10.57 -0.50
C THR A 295 2.53 9.73 0.70
N GLY A 296 1.66 9.60 1.71
CA GLY A 296 1.80 8.55 2.71
C GLY A 296 1.57 7.17 2.08
N ALA A 297 2.06 6.14 2.76
CA ALA A 297 1.71 4.75 2.45
C ALA A 297 0.21 4.49 2.74
N PRO A 298 -0.41 3.49 2.09
CA PRO A 298 -1.83 3.21 2.24
C PRO A 298 -2.16 2.74 3.65
N ILE A 299 -3.28 3.24 4.18
CA ILE A 299 -3.95 2.71 5.36
C ILE A 299 -5.16 1.94 4.87
N VAL A 300 -5.26 0.67 5.21
CA VAL A 300 -6.24 -0.26 4.62
C VAL A 300 -7.25 -0.69 5.68
N LEU A 301 -8.52 -0.72 5.29
CA LEU A 301 -9.62 -1.36 6.00
C LEU A 301 -10.26 -2.38 5.05
N GLN A 302 -10.29 -3.64 5.42
CA GLN A 302 -11.02 -4.69 4.71
C GLN A 302 -12.27 -5.04 5.52
N ILE A 303 -13.45 -4.99 4.91
CA ILE A 303 -14.73 -5.25 5.62
C ILE A 303 -15.36 -6.60 5.26
N GLY A 304 -14.81 -7.30 4.27
CA GLY A 304 -15.34 -8.58 3.84
C GLY A 304 -14.45 -9.28 2.82
N ASN A 305 -15.04 -10.23 2.10
CA ASN A 305 -14.32 -11.17 1.25
C ASN A 305 -14.69 -11.08 -0.24
N GLY A 306 -15.26 -9.94 -0.65
CA GLY A 306 -15.89 -9.75 -1.97
C GLY A 306 -17.41 -9.89 -1.94
N ASP A 307 -18.01 -9.87 -0.75
CA ASP A 307 -19.43 -10.06 -0.53
C ASP A 307 -20.15 -8.79 -0.05
N GLN A 308 -19.41 -7.70 0.16
CA GLN A 308 -19.95 -6.41 0.59
C GLN A 308 -19.57 -5.29 -0.36
N THR A 309 -20.43 -4.30 -0.51
CA THR A 309 -20.08 -3.07 -1.23
C THR A 309 -19.85 -1.92 -0.24
N PRO A 310 -18.64 -1.35 -0.13
CA PRO A 310 -18.34 -0.26 0.79
C PRO A 310 -19.14 1.03 0.50
N SER A 311 -19.91 1.47 1.49
CA SER A 311 -20.55 2.79 1.50
C SER A 311 -19.92 3.69 2.57
N VAL A 312 -18.82 4.36 2.21
CA VAL A 312 -18.08 5.26 3.11
C VAL A 312 -18.78 6.62 3.25
N SER A 313 -19.16 7.01 4.46
CA SER A 313 -19.82 8.30 4.73
C SER A 313 -18.91 9.32 5.42
N GLN A 314 -17.90 8.88 6.17
CA GLN A 314 -17.00 9.75 6.90
C GLN A 314 -15.62 9.09 7.07
N THR A 315 -14.56 9.88 6.96
CA THR A 315 -13.19 9.45 7.25
C THR A 315 -12.40 10.52 7.98
N THR A 316 -11.48 10.10 8.86
CA THR A 316 -10.48 10.96 9.48
C THR A 316 -9.14 10.23 9.56
N LEU A 317 -8.06 11.01 9.50
CA LEU A 317 -6.71 10.57 9.82
C LEU A 317 -6.04 11.73 10.55
N ALA A 318 -5.62 11.52 11.79
CA ALA A 318 -5.08 12.58 12.64
C ALA A 318 -3.81 12.11 13.35
N SER A 319 -2.85 13.01 13.56
CA SER A 319 -1.73 12.76 14.48
C SER A 319 -2.18 12.88 15.94
N SER A 320 -1.31 12.43 16.84
CA SER A 320 -1.54 12.41 18.29
C SER A 320 -1.84 13.78 18.91
N ASP A 321 -1.39 14.87 18.27
CA ASP A 321 -1.67 16.26 18.66
C ASP A 321 -3.04 16.78 18.17
N GLY A 322 -3.81 15.95 17.46
CA GLY A 322 -5.11 16.30 16.87
C GLY A 322 -5.02 16.96 15.48
N THR A 323 -3.81 17.12 14.91
CA THR A 323 -3.67 17.67 13.56
C THR A 323 -4.22 16.68 12.53
N ILE A 324 -5.21 17.12 11.75
CA ILE A 324 -5.77 16.31 10.66
C ILE A 324 -4.77 16.23 9.51
N LEU A 325 -4.46 15.00 9.09
CA LEU A 325 -3.73 14.70 7.87
C LEU A 325 -4.72 14.64 6.70
N PRO A 326 -4.61 15.56 5.72
CA PRO A 326 -5.40 15.47 4.50
C PRO A 326 -5.16 14.11 3.83
N HIS A 327 -6.21 13.49 3.34
CA HIS A 327 -6.14 12.18 2.69
C HIS A 327 -7.21 12.04 1.63
N CYS A 328 -6.97 11.11 0.71
CA CYS A 328 -7.95 10.62 -0.26
C CYS A 328 -8.50 9.27 0.23
N VAL A 329 -9.68 8.89 -0.25
CA VAL A 329 -10.29 7.59 0.01
C VAL A 329 -10.59 6.92 -1.32
N ILE A 330 -10.18 5.67 -1.46
CA ILE A 330 -10.59 4.82 -2.60
C ILE A 330 -11.19 3.50 -2.08
N ASP A 331 -12.20 3.04 -2.80
CA ASP A 331 -12.83 1.72 -2.68
C ASP A 331 -13.35 1.32 -4.07
N GLU A 332 -13.96 0.14 -4.22
CA GLU A 332 -14.48 -0.37 -5.50
C GLU A 332 -15.54 0.54 -6.16
N THR A 333 -16.19 1.41 -5.39
CA THR A 333 -17.23 2.33 -5.88
C THR A 333 -16.65 3.70 -6.24
N ARG A 334 -15.65 4.17 -5.47
CA ARG A 334 -15.05 5.51 -5.56
C ARG A 334 -13.83 5.58 -6.46
N TYR A 335 -13.13 4.47 -6.70
CA TYR A 335 -11.97 4.48 -7.59
C TYR A 335 -12.39 4.80 -9.04
N VAL A 336 -11.82 5.87 -9.60
CA VAL A 336 -12.05 6.32 -10.97
C VAL A 336 -10.73 6.46 -11.72
N ASN A 337 -10.74 6.12 -13.00
CA ASN A 337 -9.59 6.24 -13.88
C ASN A 337 -10.07 6.55 -15.31
N ASN A 338 -9.31 7.37 -16.03
CA ASN A 338 -9.63 7.71 -17.43
C ASN A 338 -9.57 6.50 -18.37
N SER A 339 -8.82 5.45 -18.00
CA SER A 339 -8.83 4.16 -18.68
C SER A 339 -9.85 3.24 -18.02
N GLN A 340 -10.89 2.85 -18.77
CA GLN A 340 -11.89 1.89 -18.31
C GLN A 340 -11.27 0.56 -17.87
N PHE A 341 -10.24 0.09 -18.58
CA PHE A 341 -9.50 -1.12 -18.21
C PHE A 341 -8.84 -0.95 -16.83
N GLN A 342 -8.06 0.12 -16.62
CA GLN A 342 -7.41 0.36 -15.34
C GLN A 342 -8.42 0.59 -14.22
N GLN A 343 -9.53 1.28 -14.49
CA GLN A 343 -10.61 1.47 -13.53
C GLN A 343 -11.16 0.11 -13.10
N GLN A 344 -11.50 -0.76 -14.04
CA GLN A 344 -12.02 -2.10 -13.74
C GLN A 344 -11.01 -2.92 -12.95
N GLN A 345 -9.72 -2.90 -13.34
CA GLN A 345 -8.67 -3.63 -12.61
C GLN A 345 -8.55 -3.15 -11.17
N GLY A 346 -8.48 -1.83 -10.94
CA GLY A 346 -8.35 -1.29 -9.58
C GLY A 346 -9.58 -1.58 -8.73
N ARG A 347 -10.79 -1.49 -9.30
CA ARG A 347 -12.03 -1.86 -8.62
C ARG A 347 -12.06 -3.35 -8.27
N ASN A 348 -11.67 -4.23 -9.20
CA ASN A 348 -11.59 -5.67 -8.95
C ASN A 348 -10.58 -6.02 -7.84
N ILE A 349 -9.48 -5.27 -7.73
CA ILE A 349 -8.50 -5.49 -6.66
C ILE A 349 -9.10 -5.14 -5.30
N LEU A 350 -9.78 -4.00 -5.21
CA LEU A 350 -10.42 -3.54 -3.97
C LEU A 350 -11.58 -4.46 -3.56
N ASP A 351 -12.40 -4.85 -4.53
CA ASP A 351 -13.58 -5.72 -4.36
C ASP A 351 -13.24 -7.07 -3.74
N LYS A 352 -12.11 -7.71 -4.08
CA LYS A 352 -11.77 -9.05 -3.51
C LYS A 352 -11.68 -9.10 -1.97
N GLN A 353 -11.51 -7.96 -1.29
CA GLN A 353 -11.50 -7.83 0.17
C GLN A 353 -12.43 -6.70 0.67
N ASP A 354 -13.35 -6.23 -0.18
CA ASP A 354 -14.22 -5.07 0.08
C ASP A 354 -13.41 -3.88 0.65
N ALA A 355 -12.24 -3.64 0.08
CA ALA A 355 -11.20 -2.84 0.68
C ALA A 355 -11.47 -1.34 0.53
N ILE A 356 -11.31 -0.61 1.63
CA ILE A 356 -11.24 0.85 1.70
C ILE A 356 -9.81 1.24 2.00
N VAL A 357 -9.24 2.14 1.20
CA VAL A 357 -7.87 2.62 1.36
C VAL A 357 -7.88 4.13 1.59
N LEU A 358 -7.31 4.57 2.71
CA LEU A 358 -6.94 5.96 2.91
C LEU A 358 -5.54 6.19 2.34
N ILE A 359 -5.40 7.21 1.50
CA ILE A 359 -4.12 7.64 0.92
C ILE A 359 -3.77 9.00 1.54
N PRO A 360 -2.87 9.05 2.53
CA PRO A 360 -2.49 10.31 3.16
C PRO A 360 -1.76 11.23 2.18
N ALA A 361 -2.02 12.52 2.20
CA ALA A 361 -1.40 13.49 1.30
C ALA A 361 0.10 13.72 1.57
N LYS A 362 0.63 13.23 2.70
CA LYS A 362 2.04 13.37 3.09
C LYS A 362 2.56 12.07 3.72
N PRO A 363 3.88 11.82 3.62
CA PRO A 363 4.55 10.75 4.36
C PRO A 363 4.30 10.80 5.87
N PHE A 364 4.28 9.62 6.49
CA PHE A 364 4.25 9.49 7.96
C PHE A 364 5.59 9.86 8.59
N LEU A 365 5.54 10.32 9.84
CA LEU A 365 6.72 10.72 10.60
C LEU A 365 7.05 9.64 11.64
N VAL A 366 8.31 9.19 11.67
CA VAL A 366 8.77 8.21 12.67
C VAL A 366 8.59 8.76 14.08
N GLY A 367 8.04 7.94 14.96
CA GLY A 367 7.73 8.29 16.35
C GLY A 367 6.33 8.88 16.55
N GLU A 368 5.65 9.28 15.48
CA GLU A 368 4.26 9.76 15.57
C GLU A 368 3.27 8.60 15.64
N THR A 369 2.25 8.81 16.47
CA THR A 369 1.05 7.95 16.50
C THR A 369 -0.08 8.66 15.77
N TYR A 370 -0.78 7.91 14.92
CA TYR A 370 -1.90 8.38 14.14
C TYR A 370 -3.16 7.62 14.53
N THR A 371 -4.30 8.30 14.49
CA THR A 371 -5.63 7.70 14.64
C THR A 371 -6.36 7.82 13.31
N ALA A 372 -6.82 6.69 12.78
CA ALA A 372 -7.68 6.61 11.60
C ALA A 372 -9.11 6.28 12.05
N SER A 373 -10.09 6.88 11.38
CA SER A 373 -11.50 6.54 11.55
C SER A 373 -12.17 6.44 10.19
N ILE A 374 -12.97 5.41 9.97
CA ILE A 374 -13.78 5.21 8.77
C ILE A 374 -15.18 4.83 9.21
N THR A 375 -16.18 5.61 8.79
CA THR A 375 -17.59 5.21 8.87
C THR A 375 -17.99 4.61 7.54
N VAL A 376 -18.31 3.31 7.55
CA VAL A 376 -18.67 2.51 6.38
C VAL A 376 -19.88 1.66 6.70
N ASN A 377 -20.86 1.64 5.79
CA ASN A 377 -22.11 0.87 5.95
C ASN A 377 -22.88 1.19 7.25
N GLY A 378 -22.70 2.40 7.80
CA GLY A 378 -23.34 2.84 9.04
C GLY A 378 -22.58 2.49 10.33
N GLU A 379 -21.46 1.78 10.24
CA GLU A 379 -20.59 1.45 11.37
C GLU A 379 -19.29 2.25 11.31
N THR A 380 -18.82 2.71 12.47
CA THR A 380 -17.55 3.43 12.58
C THR A 380 -16.47 2.50 13.11
N VAL A 381 -15.39 2.36 12.33
CA VAL A 381 -14.16 1.68 12.71
C VAL A 381 -13.10 2.74 13.00
N GLU A 382 -12.62 2.80 14.23
CA GLU A 382 -11.57 3.72 14.68
C GLU A 382 -10.42 2.91 15.29
N TRP A 383 -9.18 3.27 14.95
CA TRP A 383 -7.99 2.61 15.47
C TRP A 383 -6.77 3.53 15.42
N SER A 384 -5.77 3.21 16.23
CA SER A 384 -4.50 3.95 16.25
C SER A 384 -3.33 3.07 15.86
N PHE A 385 -2.29 3.67 15.29
CA PHE A 385 -1.04 3.00 14.93
C PHE A 385 0.15 3.96 15.03
N THR A 386 1.35 3.42 15.22
CA THR A 386 2.57 4.21 15.33
C THR A 386 3.44 4.04 14.08
N ALA A 387 3.88 5.15 13.51
CA ALA A 387 4.91 5.13 12.49
C ALA A 387 6.28 4.93 13.14
N VAL A 388 7.03 3.90 12.74
CA VAL A 388 8.29 3.50 13.37
C VAL A 388 9.42 3.42 12.34
N ALA A 389 10.66 3.31 12.83
CA ALA A 389 11.79 2.99 11.97
C ALA A 389 11.64 1.54 11.44
N PRO A 390 12.17 1.23 10.24
CA PRO A 390 12.17 -0.15 9.72
C PRO A 390 12.75 -1.15 10.72
N PRO A 391 12.11 -2.32 10.90
CA PRO A 391 12.60 -3.32 11.83
C PRO A 391 13.98 -3.82 11.41
N THR A 392 14.86 -4.01 12.40
CA THR A 392 16.19 -4.56 12.20
C THR A 392 16.25 -5.94 12.84
N GLY A 393 16.44 -6.98 12.02
CA GLY A 393 16.37 -8.37 12.47
C GLY A 393 14.95 -8.94 12.38
N TYR A 394 14.74 -9.75 11.35
CA TYR A 394 13.56 -10.57 11.09
C TYR A 394 13.98 -12.02 10.96
#